data_AF-A0A7X3D243-F1
#
_entry.id   AF-A0A7X3D243-F1
#
_cell.length_a   1.000
_cell.length_b   1.000
_cell.length_c   1.000
_cell.angle_alpha   90.00
_cell.angle_beta   90.00
_cell.angle_gamma   90.00
#
_symmetry.space_group_name_H-M   'P 1'
#
loop_
_entity.id
_entity.type
_entity.pdbx_description
1 polymer ?
#
loop_
_entity_poly.entity_id
_entity_poly.type
_entity_poly.pdbx_seq_one_letter_code
_entity_poly.pdbx_strand_id
1 'polypeptide(L)' 'MENENYKHRDINWLYFNERVLLEAANPTTPLLERLRFLAIFSSNLDEFFKVRVSQLRQLKSVDKSLRRKLVLKS' A
#
# COMPACT_ATOMS: atom_id res chain seq x y z
N MET A 1 -5.25 10.45 17.73
CA MET A 1 -5.82 9.09 17.63
C MET A 1 -6.26 8.70 16.21
N GLU A 2 -5.88 9.44 15.14
CA GLU A 2 -6.29 9.10 13.75
C GLU A 2 -5.39 8.09 13.02
N ASN A 3 -4.18 7.80 13.52
CA ASN A 3 -3.20 6.97 12.80
C ASN A 3 -3.33 5.45 13.01
N GLU A 4 -4.08 4.99 14.00
CA GLU A 4 -4.24 3.54 14.24
C GLU A 4 -5.10 2.89 13.16
N ASN A 5 -6.24 3.50 12.81
CA ASN A 5 -7.15 2.93 11.79
C ASN A 5 -6.50 2.79 10.40
N TYR A 6 -5.65 3.73 9.99
CA TYR A 6 -4.90 3.62 8.74
C TYR A 6 -3.83 2.53 8.78
N LYS A 7 -3.10 2.41 9.90
CA LYS A 7 -2.15 1.30 10.09
C LYS A 7 -2.86 -0.05 10.05
N HIS A 8 -4.01 -0.18 10.70
CA HIS A 8 -4.81 -1.39 10.64
C HIS A 8 -5.29 -1.70 9.21
N ARG A 9 -5.67 -0.69 8.42
CA ARG A 9 -6.05 -0.89 7.01
C ARG A 9 -4.89 -1.42 6.16
N ASP A 10 -3.71 -0.79 6.24
CA ASP A 10 -2.54 -1.19 5.46
C ASP A 10 -2.11 -2.62 5.84
N ILE A 11 -2.11 -2.93 7.14
CA ILE A 11 -1.80 -4.27 7.66
C ILE A 11 -2.83 -5.31 7.18
N ASN A 12 -4.13 -5.00 7.26
CA ASN A 12 -5.18 -5.89 6.78
C ASN A 12 -5.06 -6.14 5.27
N TRP A 13 -4.65 -5.13 4.51
CA TRP A 13 -4.41 -5.26 3.07
C TRP A 13 -3.22 -6.17 2.77
N LEU A 14 -2.15 -6.11 3.58
CA LEU A 14 -1.01 -7.04 3.48
C LEU A 14 -1.41 -8.48 3.83
N TYR A 15 -2.22 -8.69 4.88
CA TYR A 15 -2.74 -10.03 5.21
C TYR A 15 -3.62 -10.60 4.10
N PHE A 16 -4.41 -9.77 3.43
CA PHE A 16 -5.15 -10.20 2.25
C PHE A 16 -4.20 -10.68 1.14
N ASN A 17 -3.13 -9.95 0.86
CA ASN A 17 -2.16 -10.32 -0.17
C ASN A 17 -1.33 -11.56 0.18
N GLU A 18 -1.04 -11.77 1.46
CA GLU A 18 -0.45 -13.01 1.95
C GLU A 18 -1.33 -14.22 1.57
N ARG A 19 -2.65 -14.13 1.75
CA ARG A 19 -3.58 -15.21 1.36
C ARG A 19 -3.55 -15.48 -0.15
N VAL A 20 -3.44 -14.44 -0.97
CA VAL A 20 -3.28 -14.59 -2.44
C VAL A 20 -1.99 -15.35 -2.78
N LEU A 21 -0.88 -15.06 -2.08
CA LEU A 21 0.36 -15.81 -2.25
C LEU A 21 0.27 -17.25 -1.77
N LEU A 22 -0.47 -17.52 -0.68
CA LEU A 22 -0.70 -18.88 -0.21
C LEU A 22 -1.41 -19.73 -1.28
N GLU A 23 -2.39 -19.16 -1.98
CA GLU A 23 -3.05 -19.85 -3.11
C GLU A 23 -2.12 -20.10 -4.30
N ALA A 24 -1.18 -19.16 -4.57
CA ALA A 24 -0.14 -19.36 -5.57
C ALA A 24 0.90 -20.42 -5.17
N ALA A 25 1.16 -20.59 -3.87
CA ALA A 25 2.12 -21.55 -3.34
C ALA A 25 1.52 -22.95 -3.17
N ASN A 26 0.20 -23.07 -3.08
CA ASN A 26 -0.49 -24.33 -2.84
C ASN A 26 -0.28 -25.34 -3.99
N PRO A 27 0.32 -26.52 -3.74
CA PRO A 27 0.54 -27.54 -4.77
C PRO A 27 -0.76 -28.20 -5.27
N THR A 28 -1.88 -28.10 -4.54
CA THR A 28 -3.17 -28.63 -4.99
C THR A 28 -3.88 -27.70 -5.98
N THR A 29 -3.44 -26.45 -6.08
CA THR A 29 -3.93 -25.48 -7.06
C THR A 29 -3.32 -25.79 -8.43
N PRO A 30 -4.13 -25.90 -9.51
CA PRO A 30 -3.61 -26.13 -10.85
C PRO A 30 -2.55 -25.10 -11.25
N LEU A 31 -1.52 -25.52 -11.99
CA LEU A 31 -0.36 -24.69 -12.32
C LEU A 31 -0.74 -23.33 -12.96
N LEU A 32 -1.73 -23.32 -13.85
CA LEU A 32 -2.21 -22.10 -14.49
C LEU A 32 -2.89 -21.15 -13.49
N GLU A 33 -3.67 -21.69 -12.55
CA GLU A 33 -4.32 -20.87 -11.52
C GLU A 33 -3.27 -20.28 -10.56
N ARG A 34 -2.21 -21.02 -10.24
CA ARG A 34 -1.07 -20.49 -9.45
C ARG A 34 -0.40 -19.31 -10.14
N LEU A 35 -0.19 -19.39 -11.45
CA LEU A 35 0.31 -18.27 -12.25
C LEU A 35 -0.64 -17.06 -12.23
N ARG A 36 -1.95 -17.30 -12.29
CA ARG A 36 -2.95 -16.23 -12.16
C ARG A 36 -2.90 -15.58 -10.78
N PHE A 37 -2.78 -16.35 -9.70
CA PHE A 37 -2.62 -15.80 -8.36
C PHE A 37 -1.34 -14.97 -8.22
N LEU A 38 -0.22 -15.37 -8.84
CA LEU A 38 0.99 -14.55 -8.89
C LEU A 38 0.76 -13.22 -9.63
N ALA A 39 0.06 -13.25 -10.77
CA ALA A 39 -0.27 -12.03 -11.51
C ALA A 39 -1.20 -11.09 -10.71
N ILE A 40 -2.17 -11.65 -10.00
CA ILE A 40 -3.07 -10.92 -9.10
C ILE A 40 -2.26 -10.30 -7.95
N PHE A 41 -1.39 -11.07 -7.29
CA PHE A 41 -0.52 -10.58 -6.24
C PHE A 41 0.36 -9.41 -6.72
N SER A 42 0.99 -9.54 -7.89
CA SER A 42 1.82 -8.48 -8.47
C SER A 42 1.01 -7.20 -8.71
N SER A 43 -0.18 -7.33 -9.31
CA SER A 43 -1.05 -6.19 -9.61
C SER A 43 -1.52 -5.49 -8.34
N ASN A 44 -1.88 -6.27 -7.32
CA ASN A 44 -2.25 -5.74 -6.02
C ASN A 44 -1.06 -4.97 -5.41
N LEU A 45 0.13 -5.57 -5.40
CA LEU A 45 1.32 -4.98 -4.79
C LEU A 45 1.67 -3.62 -5.42
N ASP A 46 1.58 -3.53 -6.74
CA ASP A 46 1.76 -2.27 -7.48
C ASP A 46 0.77 -1.19 -7.03
N GLU A 47 -0.49 -1.55 -6.84
CA GLU A 47 -1.52 -0.62 -6.38
C GLU A 47 -1.25 -0.11 -4.95
N PHE A 48 -0.85 -1.01 -4.05
CA PHE A 48 -0.47 -0.63 -2.69
C PHE A 48 0.67 0.39 -2.66
N PHE A 49 1.72 0.17 -3.47
CA PHE A 49 2.83 1.12 -3.54
C PHE A 49 2.42 2.46 -4.15
N LYS A 50 1.58 2.48 -5.19
CA LYS A 50 1.07 3.74 -5.78
C LYS A 50 0.35 4.59 -4.74
N VAL A 51 -0.58 3.98 -4.00
CA VAL A 51 -1.34 4.66 -2.95
C VAL A 51 -0.40 5.15 -1.84
N ARG A 52 0.51 4.28 -1.36
CA ARG A 52 1.37 4.63 -0.22
C ARG A 52 2.40 5.70 -0.56
N VAL A 53 3.00 5.65 -1.75
CA VAL A 53 3.94 6.67 -2.21
C VAL A 53 3.23 8.02 -2.38
N SER A 54 2.00 8.03 -2.90
CA SER A 54 1.20 9.26 -3.01
C SER A 54 0.93 9.89 -1.64
N GLN A 55 0.55 9.09 -0.64
CA GLN A 55 0.35 9.55 0.74
C GLN A 55 1.64 10.14 1.34
N LEU A 56 2.78 9.45 1.20
CA LEU A 56 4.07 9.94 1.69
C LEU A 56 4.50 11.25 1.03
N ARG A 57 4.26 11.39 -0.28
CA ARG A 57 4.52 12.65 -1.02
C ARG A 57 3.64 13.79 -0.53
N GLN A 58 2.36 13.54 -0.24
CA GLN A 58 1.47 14.54 0.35
C GLN A 58 1.93 14.96 1.75
N LEU A 59 2.30 14.03 2.63
CA LEU A 59 2.81 14.36 3.95
C LEU A 59 4.06 15.26 3.88
N LYS A 60 4.98 14.98 2.94
CA LYS A 60 6.16 15.82 2.70
C LYS A 60 5.83 17.20 2.10
N SER A 61 4.75 17.34 1.32
CA SER A 61 4.41 18.60 0.68
C SER A 61 3.70 19.59 1.62
N VAL A 62 2.94 19.08 2.61
CA VAL A 62 2.24 19.89 3.62
C VAL A 62 3.23 20.77 4.41
N ASP A 63 4.41 20.25 4.74
CA ASP A 63 5.44 20.96 5.53
C ASP A 63 6.03 22.19 4.80
N LYS A 64 6.08 22.15 3.46
CA LYS A 64 6.57 23.27 2.63
C LYS A 64 5.63 24.48 2.61
N SER A 65 4.34 24.25 2.84
CA SER A 65 3.31 25.31 2.85
C SER A 65 3.28 26.08 4.18
N LEU A 66 3.50 25.39 5.30
CA LEU A 66 3.63 25.99 6.62
C LEU A 66 4.88 26.86 6.71
N ARG A 67 6.00 26.37 6.15
CA ARG A 67 7.27 27.11 6.09
C ARG A 67 7.16 28.42 5.32
N ARG A 68 6.38 28.46 4.24
CA ARG A 68 6.11 29.70 3.47
C ARG A 68 5.27 30.72 4.26
N LYS A 69 4.25 30.27 5.01
CA LYS A 69 3.44 31.16 5.87
C LYS A 69 4.23 31.76 7.03
N LEU A 70 5.27 31.08 7.51
CA LEU A 70 6.16 31.58 8.57
C LEU A 70 7.19 32.59 8.04
N VAL A 71 7.66 32.44 6.80
CA VAL A 71 8.63 33.36 6.17
C VAL A 71 7.98 34.67 5.69
N LEU A 72 6.69 34.67 5.37
CA LEU A 72 5.96 35.87 4.92
C LEU A 72 5.40 36.74 6.06
N LYS A 73 5.70 36.40 7.32
CA LYS A 73 5.21 37.12 8.51
C LYS A 73 6.30 37.89 9.27
N SER A 74 7.49 38.02 8.68
CA SER A 74 8.60 38.87 9.17
C SER A 74 8.60 40.23 8.49
#